data_AF-E8U9M4-F1
#
_entry.id   AF-E8U9M4-F1
#
_cell.length_a   1.000
_cell.length_b   1.000
_cell.length_c   1.000
_cell.angle_alpha   90.00
_cell.angle_beta   90.00
_cell.angle_gamma   90.00
#
_symmetry.space_group_name_H-M   'P 1'
#
loop_
_entity.id
_entity.type
_entity.pdbx_description
1 polymer ?
#
loop_
_entity_poly.entity_id
_entity_poly.type
_entity_poly.pdbx_seq_one_letter_code
_entity_poly.pdbx_strand_id
1 'polypeptide(L)'
;MTDAAIRKGQRLLALWRAAQGGERDKARNVLMHLLTQAGLTLHDLDATLPALTDPALTGDVRPADALLLALNGTPEEVDAAILALVDEPDLTPAERARVLERLNVARLAETRAEGWVYGHPDAEITPDLLVRAAQTLGDAEVAGAPARTLADAVRDLSLLHAARLARPERALRVDSELTGAFLASVCAALSGVPASLHSPDAAVGAWRVNAYLSANELARVRAVQASEGDALRRELLRAARAFGRATGEALRD
;
A
#
# COMPACT_ATOMS: atom_id res chain seq x y z
N MET A 1 -1.04 -34.78 29.71
CA MET A 1 0.44 -34.92 29.57
C MET A 1 1.01 -33.90 28.58
N THR A 2 0.31 -33.64 27.47
CA THR A 2 0.67 -32.68 26.40
C THR A 2 0.96 -31.26 26.90
N ASP A 3 0.14 -30.76 27.82
CA ASP A 3 0.21 -29.38 28.33
C ASP A 3 1.52 -29.01 29.05
N ALA A 4 2.10 -29.97 29.78
CA ALA A 4 3.39 -29.80 30.44
C ALA A 4 4.55 -29.84 29.43
N ALA A 5 4.41 -30.64 28.37
CA ALA A 5 5.38 -30.71 27.28
C ALA A 5 5.37 -29.43 26.44
N ILE A 6 4.20 -28.85 26.16
CA ILE A 6 4.05 -27.57 25.45
C ILE A 6 4.73 -26.44 26.24
N ARG A 7 4.42 -26.27 27.53
CA ARG A 7 5.07 -25.21 28.36
C ARG A 7 6.59 -25.37 28.44
N LYS A 8 7.09 -26.61 28.53
CA LYS A 8 8.52 -26.90 28.54
C LYS A 8 9.15 -26.60 27.16
N GLY A 9 8.46 -26.95 26.08
CA GLY A 9 8.86 -26.67 24.71
C GLY A 9 8.95 -25.16 24.44
N GLN A 10 7.95 -24.38 24.85
CA GLN A 10 7.95 -22.92 24.73
C GLN A 10 9.16 -22.28 25.44
N ARG A 11 9.50 -22.76 26.63
CA ARG A 11 10.69 -22.29 27.36
C ARG A 11 12.00 -22.64 26.64
N LEU A 12 12.10 -23.84 26.09
CA LEU A 12 13.27 -24.28 25.32
C LEU A 12 13.40 -23.55 23.98
N LEU A 13 12.28 -23.24 23.33
CA LEU A 13 12.23 -22.41 22.12
C LEU A 13 12.70 -20.98 22.39
N ALA A 14 12.23 -20.36 23.48
CA ALA A 14 12.70 -19.05 23.91
C ALA A 14 14.21 -19.06 24.25
N LEU A 15 14.67 -20.10 24.95
CA LEU A 15 16.09 -20.30 25.26
C LEU A 15 16.94 -20.43 23.99
N TRP A 16 16.49 -21.22 23.01
CA TRP A 16 17.19 -21.39 21.74
C TRP A 16 17.27 -20.08 20.95
N ARG A 17 16.19 -19.28 20.92
CA ARG A 17 16.17 -17.96 20.27
C ARG A 17 17.16 -16.97 20.92
N ALA A 18 17.33 -17.03 22.24
CA ALA A 18 18.20 -16.14 23.00
C ALA A 18 19.67 -16.59 23.11
N ALA A 19 19.95 -17.88 22.96
CA ALA A 19 21.28 -18.45 23.12
C ALA A 19 22.22 -18.19 21.94
N GLN A 20 23.54 -18.23 22.18
CA GLN A 20 24.59 -18.08 21.18
C GLN A 20 25.58 -19.25 21.23
N GLY A 21 26.19 -19.57 20.08
CA GLY A 21 27.22 -20.62 19.98
C GLY A 21 26.75 -22.00 20.47
N GLY A 22 27.62 -22.72 21.19
CA GLY A 22 27.35 -24.09 21.62
C GLY A 22 26.18 -24.26 22.61
N GLU A 23 25.72 -23.19 23.28
CA GLU A 23 24.49 -23.23 24.09
C GLU A 23 23.24 -23.29 23.22
N ARG A 24 23.27 -22.62 22.06
CA ARG A 24 22.19 -22.67 21.08
C ARG A 24 22.03 -24.07 20.51
N ASP A 25 23.13 -24.75 20.18
CA ASP A 25 23.07 -26.13 19.68
C ASP A 25 22.55 -27.13 20.72
N LYS A 26 22.91 -26.94 22.00
CA LYS A 26 22.37 -27.75 23.10
C LYS A 26 20.88 -27.52 23.29
N ALA A 27 20.44 -26.26 23.30
CA ALA A 27 19.02 -25.91 23.41
C ALA A 27 18.20 -26.48 22.23
N ARG A 28 18.76 -26.43 21.01
CA ARG A 28 18.17 -27.05 19.81
C ARG A 28 17.97 -28.54 20.00
N ASN A 29 19.03 -29.27 20.37
CA ASN A 29 18.97 -30.73 20.50
C ASN A 29 17.96 -31.17 21.58
N VAL A 30 17.91 -30.44 22.70
CA VAL A 30 16.95 -30.71 23.78
C VAL A 30 15.52 -30.40 23.35
N LEU A 31 15.29 -29.31 22.61
CA LEU A 31 13.98 -28.96 22.06
C LEU A 31 13.52 -30.00 21.04
N MET A 32 14.36 -30.37 20.08
CA MET A 32 14.06 -31.40 19.08
C MET A 32 13.69 -32.72 19.73
N HIS A 33 14.47 -33.16 20.72
CA HIS A 33 14.21 -34.40 21.43
C HIS A 33 12.85 -34.38 22.15
N LEU A 34 12.53 -33.27 22.82
CA LEU A 34 11.24 -33.09 23.48
C LEU A 34 10.08 -33.13 22.47
N LEU A 35 10.20 -32.43 21.35
CA LEU A 35 9.19 -32.37 20.30
C LEU A 35 8.94 -33.77 19.71
N THR A 36 9.99 -34.48 19.31
CA THR A 36 9.88 -35.85 18.78
C THR A 36 9.27 -36.81 19.81
N GLN A 37 9.70 -36.76 21.06
CA GLN A 37 9.20 -37.66 22.11
C GLN A 37 7.72 -37.39 22.44
N ALA A 38 7.29 -36.14 22.40
CA ALA A 38 5.93 -35.74 22.70
C ALA A 38 4.98 -35.78 21.48
N GLY A 39 5.48 -36.06 20.28
CA GLY A 39 4.70 -35.98 19.04
C GLY A 39 4.25 -34.56 18.71
N LEU A 40 5.01 -33.56 19.13
CA LEU A 40 4.73 -32.14 18.92
C LEU A 40 5.63 -31.57 17.83
N THR A 41 5.20 -30.46 17.26
CA THR A 41 5.93 -29.63 16.30
C THR A 41 6.16 -28.24 16.88
N LEU A 42 6.97 -27.42 16.21
CA LEU A 42 7.18 -26.03 16.58
C LEU A 42 5.87 -25.23 16.49
N HIS A 43 4.98 -25.57 15.55
CA HIS A 43 3.63 -24.98 15.43
C HIS A 43 2.79 -25.19 16.70
N ASP A 44 2.89 -26.37 17.33
CA ASP A 44 2.18 -26.67 18.58
C ASP A 44 2.72 -25.87 19.78
N LEU A 45 3.93 -25.32 19.67
CA LEU A 45 4.52 -24.46 20.70
C LEU A 45 4.24 -22.98 20.47
N ASP A 46 4.24 -22.57 19.20
CA ASP A 46 4.08 -21.21 18.70
C ASP A 46 3.44 -21.32 17.30
N ALA A 47 2.17 -20.96 17.19
CA ALA A 47 1.40 -21.09 15.94
C ALA A 47 2.00 -20.29 14.77
N THR A 48 2.93 -19.35 15.05
CA THR A 48 3.68 -18.60 14.03
C THR A 48 4.87 -19.37 13.46
N LEU A 49 5.10 -20.61 13.89
CA LEU A 49 6.17 -21.47 13.39
C LEU A 49 5.62 -22.60 12.51
N PRO A 50 6.44 -23.12 11.57
CA PRO A 50 6.04 -24.24 10.73
C PRO A 50 5.90 -25.54 11.55
N ALA A 51 5.14 -26.51 11.03
CA ALA A 51 4.99 -27.84 11.61
C ALA A 51 6.25 -28.72 11.44
N LEU A 52 7.41 -28.20 11.86
CA LEU A 52 8.71 -28.86 11.86
C LEU A 52 9.13 -29.17 13.31
N THR A 53 10.08 -30.07 13.48
CA THR A 53 10.68 -30.37 14.80
C THR A 53 12.02 -29.67 15.01
N ASP A 54 12.70 -29.24 13.95
CA ASP A 54 14.02 -28.62 14.03
C ASP A 54 13.94 -27.09 13.89
N PRO A 55 14.27 -26.32 14.95
CA PRO A 55 14.25 -24.87 14.91
C PRO A 55 15.36 -24.27 14.01
N ALA A 56 16.46 -25.00 13.72
CA ALA A 56 17.47 -24.48 12.79
C ALA A 56 16.94 -24.37 11.35
N LEU A 57 15.90 -25.14 11.01
CA LEU A 57 15.23 -25.08 9.71
C LEU A 57 14.23 -23.92 9.62
N THR A 58 14.05 -23.12 10.69
CA THR A 58 13.22 -21.91 10.66
C THR A 58 13.99 -20.67 10.23
N GLY A 59 15.26 -20.78 9.85
CA GLY A 59 16.17 -19.66 9.58
C GLY A 59 15.71 -18.68 8.50
N ASP A 60 14.79 -19.10 7.63
CA ASP A 60 14.26 -18.30 6.52
C ASP A 60 12.73 -18.13 6.56
N VAL A 61 12.07 -18.52 7.66
CA VAL A 61 10.60 -18.44 7.73
C VAL A 61 10.20 -17.02 8.08
N ARG A 62 9.57 -16.33 7.12
CA ARG A 62 9.01 -15.00 7.36
C ARG A 62 7.82 -15.15 8.31
N PRO A 63 7.59 -14.20 9.24
CA PRO A 63 6.38 -14.18 10.07
C PRO A 63 5.09 -14.32 9.25
N ALA A 64 5.07 -13.72 8.06
CA ALA A 64 4.01 -13.85 7.07
C ALA A 64 3.68 -15.31 6.70
N ASP A 65 4.66 -16.21 6.63
CA ASP A 65 4.47 -17.57 6.11
C ASP A 65 3.54 -18.39 7.01
N ALA A 66 3.66 -18.25 8.33
CA ALA A 66 2.79 -18.95 9.27
C ALA A 66 1.37 -18.36 9.31
N LEU A 67 1.25 -17.03 9.21
CA LEU A 67 -0.05 -16.38 9.07
C LEU A 67 -0.75 -16.81 7.77
N LEU A 68 0.00 -16.94 6.66
CA LEU A 68 -0.51 -17.43 5.39
C LEU A 68 -0.93 -18.92 5.46
N LEU A 69 -0.29 -19.73 6.30
CA LEU A 69 -0.72 -21.10 6.58
C LEU A 69 -2.02 -21.12 7.39
N ALA A 70 -2.15 -20.23 8.38
CA ALA A 70 -3.35 -20.10 9.21
C ALA A 70 -4.62 -19.70 8.42
N LEU A 71 -4.47 -19.16 7.20
CA LEU A 71 -5.60 -18.96 6.28
C LEU A 71 -6.35 -20.25 5.87
N ASN A 72 -5.77 -21.43 6.15
CA ASN A 72 -6.41 -22.74 5.93
C ASN A 72 -6.95 -23.37 7.22
N GLY A 73 -6.89 -22.65 8.35
CA GLY A 73 -7.27 -23.12 9.68
C GLY A 73 -8.77 -22.97 9.99
N THR A 74 -9.10 -22.90 11.29
CA THR A 74 -10.47 -22.62 11.75
C THR A 74 -10.88 -21.18 11.41
N PRO A 75 -12.19 -20.86 11.39
CA PRO A 75 -12.64 -19.48 11.15
C PRO A 75 -11.97 -18.44 12.06
N GLU A 76 -11.73 -18.77 13.32
CA GLU A 76 -11.08 -17.87 14.28
C GLU A 76 -9.59 -17.66 13.96
N GLU A 77 -8.89 -18.72 13.55
CA GLU A 77 -7.49 -18.65 13.12
C GLU A 77 -7.36 -17.83 11.84
N VAL A 78 -8.29 -18.01 10.91
CA VAL A 78 -8.36 -17.25 9.65
C VAL A 78 -8.57 -15.77 9.93
N ASP A 79 -9.55 -15.40 10.77
CA ASP A 79 -9.83 -14.00 11.09
C ASP A 79 -8.64 -13.32 11.78
N ALA A 80 -7.99 -13.99 12.73
CA ALA A 80 -6.80 -13.48 13.40
C ALA A 80 -5.63 -13.32 12.42
N ALA A 81 -5.43 -14.29 11.52
CA ALA A 81 -4.39 -14.23 10.51
C ALA A 81 -4.62 -13.09 9.51
N ILE A 82 -5.86 -12.88 9.05
CA ILE A 82 -6.20 -11.78 8.13
C ILE A 82 -5.89 -10.44 8.79
N LEU A 83 -6.30 -10.24 10.05
CA LEU A 83 -6.04 -8.99 10.77
C LEU A 83 -4.54 -8.68 10.89
N ALA A 84 -3.71 -9.69 11.12
CA ALA A 84 -2.25 -9.52 11.16
C ALA A 84 -1.64 -9.31 9.76
N LEU A 85 -2.06 -10.09 8.76
CA LEU A 85 -1.53 -10.03 7.39
C LEU A 85 -1.83 -8.71 6.68
N VAL A 86 -2.91 -8.02 7.05
CA VAL A 86 -3.25 -6.71 6.48
C VAL A 86 -2.17 -5.66 6.76
N ASP A 87 -1.52 -5.74 7.92
CA ASP A 87 -0.45 -4.83 8.35
C ASP A 87 0.96 -5.39 8.11
N GLU A 88 1.06 -6.64 7.65
CA GLU A 88 2.34 -7.29 7.40
C GLU A 88 3.03 -6.65 6.18
N PRO A 89 4.27 -6.13 6.33
CA PRO A 89 5.02 -5.61 5.21
C PRO A 89 5.53 -6.74 4.31
N ASP A 90 5.93 -6.40 3.09
CA ASP A 90 6.70 -7.28 2.20
C ASP A 90 5.97 -8.56 1.75
N LEU A 91 4.62 -8.56 1.78
CA LEU A 91 3.82 -9.56 1.08
C LEU A 91 4.00 -9.44 -0.44
N THR A 92 4.29 -10.56 -1.09
CA THR A 92 4.35 -10.64 -2.56
C THR A 92 2.98 -10.43 -3.19
N PRO A 93 2.89 -10.07 -4.48
CA PRO A 93 1.61 -9.90 -5.16
C PRO A 93 0.68 -11.13 -5.09
N ALA A 94 1.26 -12.34 -5.15
CA ALA A 94 0.49 -13.58 -5.04
C ALA A 94 -0.06 -13.80 -3.62
N GLU A 95 0.72 -13.46 -2.60
CA GLU A 95 0.29 -13.55 -1.20
C GLU A 95 -0.80 -12.53 -0.89
N ARG A 96 -0.65 -11.30 -1.41
CA ARG A 96 -1.69 -10.26 -1.32
C ARG A 96 -3.02 -10.72 -1.89
N ALA A 97 -3.00 -11.31 -3.09
CA ALA A 97 -4.21 -11.86 -3.71
C ALA A 97 -4.87 -12.92 -2.82
N ARG A 98 -4.07 -13.83 -2.25
CA ARG A 98 -4.57 -14.87 -1.34
C ARG A 98 -5.20 -14.32 -0.06
N VAL A 99 -4.66 -13.24 0.50
CA VAL A 99 -5.28 -12.55 1.65
C VAL A 99 -6.58 -11.88 1.25
N LEU A 100 -6.60 -11.23 0.08
CA LEU A 100 -7.78 -10.50 -0.43
C LEU A 100 -8.97 -11.41 -0.73
N GLU A 101 -8.75 -12.67 -1.13
CA GLU A 101 -9.84 -13.66 -1.29
C GLU A 101 -10.69 -13.87 -0.02
N ARG A 102 -10.13 -13.54 1.16
CA ARG A 102 -10.80 -13.70 2.46
C ARG A 102 -11.05 -12.37 3.17
N LEU A 103 -10.32 -11.31 2.82
CA LEU A 103 -10.45 -9.99 3.42
C LEU A 103 -11.67 -9.25 2.87
N ASN A 104 -12.54 -8.77 3.76
CA ASN A 104 -13.54 -7.78 3.39
C ASN A 104 -12.93 -6.37 3.44
N VAL A 105 -12.58 -5.82 2.28
CA VAL A 105 -11.97 -4.48 2.13
C VAL A 105 -12.86 -3.38 2.70
N ALA A 106 -14.19 -3.44 2.46
CA ALA A 106 -15.12 -2.46 2.98
C ALA A 106 -15.16 -2.48 4.51
N ARG A 107 -15.17 -3.67 5.13
CA ARG A 107 -15.15 -3.81 6.59
C ARG A 107 -13.83 -3.31 7.19
N LEU A 108 -12.70 -3.58 6.53
CA LEU A 108 -11.41 -3.02 6.96
C LEU A 108 -11.47 -1.49 6.98
N ALA A 109 -11.98 -0.88 5.91
CA ALA A 109 -12.15 0.56 5.83
C ALA A 109 -13.12 1.08 6.91
N GLU A 110 -14.27 0.45 7.13
CA GLU A 110 -15.22 0.82 8.19
C GLU A 110 -14.55 0.90 9.57
N THR A 111 -13.70 -0.07 9.90
CA THR A 111 -13.02 -0.11 11.21
C THR A 111 -11.91 0.93 11.37
N ARG A 112 -11.34 1.43 10.26
CA ARG A 112 -10.16 2.32 10.26
C ARG A 112 -10.43 3.72 9.71
N ALA A 113 -11.60 3.98 9.14
CA ALA A 113 -11.93 5.20 8.42
C ALA A 113 -11.71 6.46 9.27
N GLU A 114 -12.16 6.46 10.53
CA GLU A 114 -11.96 7.60 11.43
C GLU A 114 -10.47 7.92 11.61
N GLY A 115 -9.65 6.90 11.85
CA GLY A 115 -8.20 7.05 12.03
C GLY A 115 -7.49 7.53 10.77
N TRP A 116 -7.91 7.05 9.59
CA TRP A 116 -7.35 7.47 8.32
C TRP A 116 -7.73 8.90 7.94
N VAL A 117 -8.96 9.34 8.25
CA VAL A 117 -9.42 10.70 7.96
C VAL A 117 -8.85 11.72 8.95
N TYR A 118 -8.65 11.36 10.23
CA TYR A 118 -8.17 12.29 11.27
C TYR A 118 -6.84 13.00 10.92
N GLY A 119 -5.96 12.33 10.17
CA GLY A 119 -4.68 12.89 9.71
C GLY A 119 -4.69 13.45 8.29
N HIS A 120 -5.82 13.42 7.59
CA HIS A 120 -5.90 13.80 6.19
C HIS A 120 -6.21 15.31 6.03
N PRO A 121 -5.47 16.06 5.18
CA PRO A 121 -5.63 17.51 5.07
C PRO A 121 -6.94 17.96 4.39
N ASP A 122 -7.62 17.05 3.70
CA ASP A 122 -8.83 17.34 2.94
C ASP A 122 -10.09 17.17 3.80
N ALA A 123 -10.74 18.29 4.13
CA ALA A 123 -11.97 18.33 4.90
C ALA A 123 -13.22 17.85 4.12
N GLU A 124 -13.14 17.72 2.79
CA GLU A 124 -14.25 17.20 1.98
C GLU A 124 -14.33 15.67 2.04
N ILE A 125 -13.28 15.00 2.50
CA ILE A 125 -13.24 13.54 2.67
C ILE A 125 -13.69 13.19 4.09
N THR A 126 -14.88 12.62 4.22
CA THR A 126 -15.43 12.13 5.49
C THR A 126 -15.21 10.62 5.65
N PRO A 127 -15.29 10.08 6.89
CA PRO A 127 -15.20 8.64 7.12
C PRO A 127 -16.25 7.85 6.30
N ASP A 128 -17.49 8.35 6.25
CA ASP A 128 -18.56 7.74 5.45
C ASP A 128 -18.24 7.68 3.96
N LEU A 129 -17.63 8.75 3.43
CA LEU A 129 -17.25 8.81 2.02
C LEU A 129 -16.10 7.84 1.72
N LEU A 130 -15.14 7.74 2.65
CA LEU A 130 -14.04 6.77 2.56
C LEU A 130 -14.57 5.34 2.55
N VAL A 131 -15.51 4.99 3.43
CA VAL A 131 -16.14 3.66 3.46
C VAL A 131 -16.85 3.36 2.15
N ARG A 132 -17.64 4.30 1.63
CA ARG A 132 -18.32 4.14 0.33
C ARG A 132 -17.34 3.96 -0.82
N ALA A 133 -16.20 4.65 -0.78
CA ALA A 133 -15.14 4.48 -1.77
C ALA A 133 -14.47 3.10 -1.65
N ALA A 134 -14.22 2.61 -0.44
CA ALA A 134 -13.65 1.29 -0.21
C ALA A 134 -14.54 0.16 -0.75
N GLN A 135 -15.87 0.33 -0.70
CA GLN A 135 -16.84 -0.63 -1.25
C GLN A 135 -16.76 -0.78 -2.77
N THR A 136 -16.17 0.18 -3.48
CA THR A 136 -16.00 0.10 -4.95
C THR A 136 -14.64 -0.44 -5.38
N LEU A 137 -13.72 -0.69 -4.44
CA LEU A 137 -12.39 -1.22 -4.74
C LEU A 137 -12.47 -2.69 -5.13
N GLY A 138 -11.76 -3.06 -6.21
CA GLY A 138 -11.60 -4.45 -6.62
C GLY A 138 -10.31 -5.06 -6.07
N ASP A 139 -10.33 -6.36 -5.78
CA ASP A 139 -9.18 -7.07 -5.21
C ASP A 139 -7.91 -6.94 -6.07
N ALA A 140 -8.04 -7.00 -7.40
CA ALA A 140 -6.91 -6.84 -8.31
C ALA A 140 -6.28 -5.44 -8.24
N GLU A 141 -7.08 -4.40 -8.02
CA GLU A 141 -6.61 -3.03 -7.85
C GLU A 141 -5.81 -2.89 -6.54
N VAL A 142 -6.33 -3.45 -5.44
CA VAL A 142 -5.67 -3.44 -4.13
C VAL A 142 -4.38 -4.26 -4.15
N ALA A 143 -4.40 -5.46 -4.75
CA ALA A 143 -3.23 -6.33 -4.83
C ALA A 143 -2.07 -5.69 -5.61
N GLY A 144 -2.40 -5.00 -6.71
CA GLY A 144 -1.44 -4.34 -7.60
C GLY A 144 -0.96 -2.97 -7.11
N ALA A 145 -1.54 -2.42 -6.04
CA ALA A 145 -1.19 -1.10 -5.55
C ALA A 145 0.25 -1.06 -4.99
N PRO A 146 1.05 -0.04 -5.35
CA PRO A 146 2.42 0.13 -4.86
C PRO A 146 2.42 0.70 -3.44
N ALA A 147 2.02 -0.13 -2.47
CA ALA A 147 2.01 0.21 -1.05
C ALA A 147 2.89 -0.77 -0.26
N ARG A 148 3.28 -0.41 0.96
CA ARG A 148 4.07 -1.31 1.83
C ARG A 148 3.23 -2.45 2.39
N THR A 149 2.03 -2.14 2.84
CA THR A 149 1.06 -3.09 3.45
C THR A 149 -0.24 -3.11 2.64
N LEU A 150 -1.09 -4.12 2.87
CA LEU A 150 -2.45 -4.14 2.31
C LEU A 150 -3.31 -3.03 2.91
N ALA A 151 -3.13 -2.71 4.20
CA ALA A 151 -3.84 -1.61 4.85
C ALA A 151 -3.52 -0.26 4.19
N ASP A 152 -2.24 -0.01 3.89
CA ASP A 152 -1.82 1.20 3.18
C ASP A 152 -2.41 1.25 1.76
N ALA A 153 -2.40 0.12 1.03
CA ALA A 153 -3.02 0.04 -0.30
C ALA A 153 -4.50 0.40 -0.26
N VAL A 154 -5.25 -0.21 0.66
CA VAL A 154 -6.69 0.06 0.83
C VAL A 154 -6.92 1.51 1.24
N ARG A 155 -6.14 2.04 2.19
CA ARG A 155 -6.23 3.45 2.63
C ARG A 155 -6.03 4.40 1.45
N ASP A 156 -4.92 4.27 0.75
CA ASP A 156 -4.52 5.22 -0.29
C ASP A 156 -5.48 5.18 -1.48
N LEU A 157 -5.91 3.98 -1.89
CA LEU A 157 -6.94 3.82 -2.92
C LEU A 157 -8.30 4.36 -2.46
N SER A 158 -8.71 4.10 -1.23
CA SER A 158 -9.98 4.57 -0.69
C SER A 158 -10.00 6.09 -0.58
N LEU A 159 -8.90 6.73 -0.17
CA LEU A 159 -8.76 8.19 -0.18
C LEU A 159 -8.83 8.76 -1.60
N LEU A 160 -8.15 8.13 -2.56
CA LEU A 160 -8.18 8.54 -3.96
C LEU A 160 -9.61 8.46 -4.55
N HIS A 161 -10.31 7.35 -4.32
CA HIS A 161 -11.68 7.15 -4.79
C HIS A 161 -12.66 8.06 -4.05
N ALA A 162 -12.50 8.28 -2.75
CA ALA A 162 -13.30 9.23 -1.98
C ALA A 162 -13.13 10.65 -2.51
N ALA A 163 -11.90 11.06 -2.83
CA ALA A 163 -11.63 12.37 -3.44
C ALA A 163 -12.35 12.54 -4.79
N ARG A 164 -12.43 11.48 -5.61
CA ARG A 164 -13.21 11.47 -6.86
C ARG A 164 -14.71 11.53 -6.64
N LEU A 165 -15.22 10.93 -5.56
CA LEU A 165 -16.64 10.99 -5.21
C LEU A 165 -17.04 12.35 -4.63
N ALA A 166 -16.15 13.01 -3.87
CA ALA A 166 -16.39 14.33 -3.30
C ALA A 166 -16.47 15.43 -4.38
N ARG A 167 -15.69 15.29 -5.45
CA ARG A 167 -15.44 16.35 -6.43
C ARG A 167 -16.06 16.01 -7.79
N PRO A 168 -16.72 16.95 -8.48
CA PRO A 168 -17.11 16.74 -9.87
C PRO A 168 -15.88 16.77 -10.79
N GLU A 169 -15.90 15.95 -11.84
CA GLU A 169 -14.95 16.06 -12.93
C GLU A 169 -15.16 17.37 -13.70
N ARG A 170 -14.07 18.10 -13.96
CA ARG A 170 -14.05 19.37 -14.66
C ARG A 170 -13.09 19.29 -15.83
N ALA A 171 -13.53 19.80 -16.98
CA ALA A 171 -12.68 19.96 -18.16
C ALA A 171 -12.20 21.41 -18.27
N LEU A 172 -10.88 21.59 -18.34
CA LEU A 172 -10.21 22.87 -18.53
C LEU A 172 -9.62 22.92 -19.94
N ARG A 173 -9.85 24.03 -20.65
CA ARG A 173 -9.24 24.27 -21.96
C ARG A 173 -7.86 24.90 -21.79
N VAL A 174 -6.90 24.43 -22.57
CA VAL A 174 -5.52 24.89 -22.54
C VAL A 174 -4.98 25.05 -23.97
N ASP A 175 -4.08 26.01 -24.16
CA ASP A 175 -3.65 26.42 -25.49
C ASP A 175 -2.55 25.54 -26.09
N SER A 176 -1.83 24.80 -25.24
CA SER A 176 -0.71 23.95 -25.65
C SER A 176 -0.58 22.72 -24.77
N GLU A 177 0.11 21.69 -25.29
CA GLU A 177 0.43 20.46 -24.57
C GLU A 177 1.23 20.73 -23.29
N LEU A 178 2.26 21.58 -23.37
CA LEU A 178 3.13 21.90 -22.22
C LEU A 178 2.36 22.62 -21.11
N THR A 179 1.53 23.60 -21.47
CA THR A 179 0.65 24.29 -20.52
C THR A 179 -0.35 23.30 -19.92
N GLY A 180 -0.87 22.38 -20.73
CA GLY A 180 -1.77 21.32 -20.28
C GLY A 180 -1.12 20.36 -19.29
N ALA A 181 0.11 19.91 -19.55
CA ALA A 181 0.86 19.05 -18.65
C ALA A 181 1.13 19.74 -17.30
N PHE A 182 1.56 21.00 -17.33
CA PHE A 182 1.74 21.81 -16.12
C PHE A 182 0.43 21.94 -15.32
N LEU A 183 -0.67 22.31 -15.98
CA LEU A 183 -1.96 22.47 -15.31
C LEU A 183 -2.50 21.14 -14.78
N ALA A 184 -2.29 20.02 -15.47
CA ALA A 184 -2.63 18.69 -14.98
C ALA A 184 -1.88 18.38 -13.67
N SER A 185 -0.58 18.68 -13.59
CA SER A 185 0.19 18.52 -12.37
C SER A 185 -0.28 19.43 -11.24
N VAL A 186 -0.61 20.70 -11.52
CA VAL A 186 -1.18 21.62 -10.52
C VAL A 186 -2.53 21.11 -10.01
N CYS A 187 -3.40 20.65 -10.91
CA CYS A 187 -4.69 20.07 -10.51
C CYS A 187 -4.51 18.86 -9.61
N ALA A 188 -3.62 17.93 -9.98
CA ALA A 188 -3.35 16.74 -9.19
C ALA A 188 -2.74 17.05 -7.82
N ALA A 189 -1.87 18.06 -7.74
CA ALA A 189 -1.30 18.50 -6.47
C ALA A 189 -2.33 19.15 -5.53
N LEU A 190 -3.34 19.84 -6.09
CA LEU A 190 -4.39 20.48 -5.32
C LEU A 190 -5.45 19.48 -4.83
N SER A 191 -5.92 18.59 -5.69
CA SER A 191 -7.01 17.66 -5.35
C SER A 191 -6.55 16.30 -4.83
N GLY A 192 -5.26 15.97 -4.95
CA GLY A 192 -4.73 14.64 -4.66
C GLY A 192 -5.16 13.57 -5.68
N VAL A 193 -5.90 13.94 -6.73
CA VAL A 193 -6.39 13.02 -7.77
C VAL A 193 -5.63 13.27 -9.08
N PRO A 194 -5.04 12.23 -9.71
CA PRO A 194 -4.40 12.39 -11.01
C PRO A 194 -5.33 13.02 -12.05
N ALA A 195 -4.84 14.04 -12.73
CA ALA A 195 -5.53 14.70 -13.84
C ALA A 195 -5.05 14.11 -15.18
N SER A 196 -5.92 14.08 -16.19
CA SER A 196 -5.60 13.59 -17.53
C SER A 196 -5.49 14.73 -18.53
N LEU A 197 -4.45 14.68 -19.36
CA LEU A 197 -4.26 15.56 -20.52
C LEU A 197 -4.76 14.85 -21.77
N HIS A 198 -5.61 15.51 -22.54
CA HIS A 198 -6.16 15.01 -23.79
C HIS A 198 -5.72 15.89 -24.95
N SER A 199 -5.36 15.23 -26.06
CA SER A 199 -5.02 15.89 -27.32
C SER A 199 -6.19 16.72 -27.86
N PRO A 200 -5.90 17.73 -28.70
CA PRO A 200 -6.95 18.53 -29.31
C PRO A 200 -7.89 17.63 -30.13
N ASP A 201 -9.17 17.67 -29.79
CA ASP A 201 -10.19 17.01 -30.60
C ASP A 201 -10.34 17.77 -31.93
N ALA A 202 -10.50 17.04 -33.03
CA ALA A 202 -10.59 17.58 -34.39
C ALA A 202 -11.71 18.62 -34.54
N ALA A 203 -12.74 18.57 -33.68
CA ALA A 203 -13.87 19.49 -33.69
C ALA A 203 -13.63 20.81 -32.91
N VAL A 204 -12.70 20.84 -31.95
CA VAL A 204 -12.55 21.97 -31.00
C VAL A 204 -11.17 22.63 -31.09
N GLY A 205 -10.15 21.92 -31.59
CA GLY A 205 -8.83 22.48 -31.87
C GLY A 205 -8.03 22.93 -30.65
N ALA A 206 -8.43 22.57 -29.43
CA ALA A 206 -7.75 22.95 -28.19
C ALA A 206 -7.46 21.73 -27.31
N TRP A 207 -6.30 21.77 -26.63
CA TRP A 207 -5.92 20.78 -25.62
C TRP A 207 -6.86 20.86 -24.42
N ARG A 208 -7.05 19.74 -23.73
CA ARG A 208 -7.97 19.66 -22.58
C ARG A 208 -7.35 18.93 -21.41
N VAL A 209 -7.49 19.49 -20.21
CA VAL A 209 -7.16 18.84 -18.94
C VAL A 209 -8.45 18.46 -18.24
N ASN A 210 -8.65 17.18 -17.94
CA ASN A 210 -9.73 16.73 -17.08
C ASN A 210 -9.20 16.47 -15.67
N ALA A 211 -9.85 17.06 -14.67
CA ALA A 211 -9.47 16.92 -13.27
C ALA A 211 -10.70 16.92 -12.36
N TYR A 212 -10.61 16.21 -11.25
CA TYR A 212 -11.60 16.23 -10.18
C TYR A 212 -11.28 17.40 -9.27
N LEU A 213 -12.14 18.44 -9.28
CA LEU A 213 -11.88 19.69 -8.57
C LEU A 213 -13.12 20.18 -7.83
N SER A 214 -12.94 20.59 -6.58
CA SER A 214 -13.92 21.38 -5.85
C SER A 214 -13.98 22.82 -6.38
N ALA A 215 -15.01 23.58 -5.99
CA ALA A 215 -15.17 24.95 -6.48
C ALA A 215 -14.00 25.86 -6.07
N ASN A 216 -13.45 25.65 -4.87
CA ASN A 216 -12.30 26.40 -4.35
C ASN A 216 -11.02 26.05 -5.12
N GLU A 217 -10.76 24.75 -5.34
CA GLU A 217 -9.62 24.28 -6.12
C GLU A 217 -9.67 24.82 -7.56
N LEU A 218 -10.84 24.79 -8.20
CA LEU A 218 -11.03 25.37 -9.53
C LEU A 218 -10.73 26.87 -9.57
N ALA A 219 -11.14 27.63 -8.56
CA ALA A 219 -10.84 29.06 -8.48
C ALA A 219 -9.32 29.31 -8.38
N ARG A 220 -8.61 28.50 -7.59
CA ARG A 220 -7.14 28.55 -7.47
C ARG A 220 -6.45 28.20 -8.78
N VAL A 221 -6.88 27.14 -9.46
CA VAL A 221 -6.34 26.76 -10.78
C VAL A 221 -6.53 27.88 -11.80
N ARG A 222 -7.70 28.51 -11.83
CA ARG A 222 -7.96 29.66 -12.72
C ARG A 222 -7.09 30.87 -12.39
N ALA A 223 -6.84 31.13 -11.10
CA ALA A 223 -5.92 32.19 -10.69
C ALA A 223 -4.47 31.90 -11.12
N VAL A 224 -4.01 30.65 -10.98
CA VAL A 224 -2.71 30.19 -11.48
C VAL A 224 -2.63 30.37 -13.00
N GLN A 225 -3.66 29.95 -13.74
CA GLN A 225 -3.70 30.08 -15.19
C GLN A 225 -3.62 31.55 -15.65
N ALA A 226 -4.24 32.48 -14.91
CA ALA A 226 -4.21 33.90 -15.23
C ALA A 226 -2.89 34.60 -14.88
N SER A 227 -2.13 34.08 -13.91
CA SER A 227 -0.93 34.76 -13.37
C SER A 227 0.39 34.14 -13.81
N GLU A 228 0.44 32.81 -13.99
CA GLU A 228 1.68 32.06 -14.17
C GLU A 228 2.06 31.83 -15.64
N GLY A 229 1.27 32.29 -16.62
CA GLY A 229 1.53 32.03 -18.05
C GLY A 229 2.92 32.50 -18.51
N ASP A 230 3.32 33.71 -18.14
CA ASP A 230 4.63 34.25 -18.49
C ASP A 230 5.76 33.66 -17.65
N ALA A 231 5.50 33.31 -16.39
CA ALA A 231 6.47 32.69 -15.50
C ALA A 231 6.81 31.26 -15.96
N LEU A 232 5.79 30.45 -16.25
CA LEU A 232 5.92 29.12 -16.84
C LEU A 232 6.72 29.18 -18.14
N ARG A 233 6.39 30.11 -19.04
CA ARG A 233 7.11 30.26 -20.31
C ARG A 233 8.59 30.55 -20.10
N ARG A 234 8.94 31.41 -19.14
CA ARG A 234 10.35 31.69 -18.80
C ARG A 234 11.07 30.47 -18.26
N GLU A 235 10.42 29.70 -17.38
CA GLU A 235 11.01 28.49 -16.81
C GLU A 235 11.22 27.40 -17.87
N LEU A 236 10.23 27.18 -18.73
CA LEU A 236 10.31 26.24 -19.84
C LEU A 236 11.47 26.59 -20.79
N LEU A 237 11.64 27.88 -21.13
CA LEU A 237 12.77 28.33 -21.94
C LEU A 237 14.12 28.12 -21.24
N ARG A 238 14.19 28.30 -19.92
CA ARG A 238 15.41 28.03 -19.14
C ARG A 238 15.74 26.53 -19.15
N ALA A 239 14.76 25.68 -18.87
CA ALA A 239 14.90 24.23 -18.86
C ALA A 239 15.30 23.70 -20.25
N ALA A 240 14.65 24.17 -21.33
CA ALA A 240 14.98 23.78 -22.69
C ALA A 240 16.42 24.14 -23.08
N ARG A 241 16.90 25.32 -22.70
CA ARG A 241 18.30 25.73 -22.94
C ARG A 241 19.29 24.88 -22.14
N ALA A 242 18.96 24.55 -20.89
CA ALA A 242 19.81 23.70 -20.06
C ALA A 242 19.91 22.29 -20.65
N PHE A 243 18.76 21.70 -21.02
CA PHE A 243 18.70 20.39 -21.67
C PHE A 243 19.47 20.38 -22.99
N GLY A 244 19.24 21.37 -23.87
CA GLY A 244 19.94 21.47 -25.15
C GLY A 244 21.46 21.59 -25.02
N ARG A 245 21.98 22.27 -23.98
CA ARG A 245 23.42 22.29 -23.68
C ARG A 245 23.92 20.90 -23.28
N ALA A 246 23.27 20.26 -22.31
CA ALA A 246 23.66 18.93 -21.84
C ALA A 246 23.65 17.89 -22.96
N THR A 247 22.62 17.90 -23.82
CA THR A 247 22.55 17.01 -24.99
C THR A 247 23.65 17.32 -26.00
N GLY A 248 23.93 18.60 -26.27
CA GLY A 248 24.98 19.00 -27.19
C GLY A 248 26.39 18.65 -26.71
N GLU A 249 26.62 18.68 -25.40
CA GLU A 249 27.87 18.22 -24.78
C GLU A 249 28.00 16.69 -24.90
N ALA A 250 26.96 15.94 -24.54
CA ALA A 250 26.97 14.47 -24.62
C ALA A 250 27.12 13.92 -26.05
N LEU A 251 26.74 14.69 -27.08
CA LEU A 251 26.91 14.30 -28.49
C LEU A 251 28.30 14.64 -29.06
N ARG A 252 29.14 15.37 -28.33
CA ARG A 252 30.52 15.70 -28.73
C ARG A 252 31.54 14.70 -28.22
N ASP A 253 31.19 13.93 -27.20
CA ASP A 253 31.98 12.83 -26.62
C ASP A 253 31.70 11.51 -27.36
#